data_AF-A0A3E2CFC3-F1
#
_entry.id   AF-A0A3E2CFC3-F1
#
_cell.length_a   1.000
_cell.length_b   1.000
_cell.length_c   1.000
_cell.angle_alpha   90.00
_cell.angle_beta   90.00
_cell.angle_gamma   90.00
#
_symmetry.space_group_name_H-M   'P 1'
#
loop_
_entity.id
_entity.type
_entity.pdbx_description
1 polymer ?
#
loop_
_entity_poly.entity_id
_entity_poly.type
_entity_poly.pdbx_seq_one_letter_code
_entity_poly.pdbx_strand_id
1 'polypeptide(L)' 'MALALYRRYRPDTFEGVIGQNQVTVPLMRALDQGKITHAYLFSGPRGCGKTSSARILARCINCKEGPTSK' A
#
# COMPACT_ATOMS: atom_id res chain seq x y z
N MET A 1 -9.43 24.92 10.58
CA MET A 1 -8.50 24.81 9.43
C MET A 1 -9.08 23.78 8.45
N ALA A 2 -9.34 24.14 7.19
CA ALA A 2 -9.83 23.17 6.21
C ALA A 2 -8.71 22.21 5.76
N LEU A 3 -8.94 20.90 5.83
CA LEU A 3 -7.97 19.88 5.42
C LEU A 3 -7.96 19.75 3.89
N ALA A 4 -6.79 19.81 3.26
CA ALA A 4 -6.66 19.62 1.82
C ALA A 4 -7.16 18.21 1.40
N LEU A 5 -7.97 18.15 0.34
CA LEU A 5 -8.65 16.91 -0.10
C LEU A 5 -7.67 15.75 -0.35
N TYR A 6 -6.53 16.02 -1.02
CA TYR A 6 -5.54 14.98 -1.31
C TYR A 6 -4.89 14.38 -0.05
N ARG A 7 -4.91 15.09 1.08
CA ARG A 7 -4.46 14.56 2.38
C ARG A 7 -5.57 13.76 3.04
N ARG A 8 -6.81 14.26 2.97
CA ARG A 8 -8.00 13.62 3.53
C ARG A 8 -8.28 12.26 2.90
N TYR A 9 -8.10 12.15 1.58
CA TYR A 9 -8.42 10.95 0.79
C TYR A 9 -7.18 10.15 0.40
N ARG A 10 -6.04 10.39 1.05
CA ARG A 10 -4.86 9.55 0.81
C ARG A 10 -5.15 8.16 1.36
N PRO A 11 -5.04 7.08 0.56
CA PRO A 11 -5.35 5.74 1.04
C PRO A 11 -4.37 5.30 2.11
N ASP A 12 -4.91 4.71 3.17
CA ASP A 12 -4.13 4.17 4.28
C ASP A 12 -3.92 2.66 4.19
N THR A 13 -4.86 1.96 3.56
CA THR A 13 -4.85 0.51 3.31
C THR A 13 -4.85 0.21 1.81
N PHE A 14 -4.53 -1.04 1.44
CA PHE A 14 -4.56 -1.47 0.04
C PHE A 14 -5.97 -1.45 -0.56
N GLU A 15 -7.00 -1.63 0.25
CA GLU A 15 -8.42 -1.54 -0.17
C GLU A 15 -8.80 -0.12 -0.61
N GLY A 16 -8.15 0.91 -0.06
CA GLY A 16 -8.37 2.31 -0.47
C GLY A 16 -7.70 2.67 -1.81
N VAL A 17 -6.89 1.79 -2.38
CA VAL A 17 -6.21 2.05 -3.66
C VAL A 17 -7.14 1.69 -4.83
N ILE A 18 -7.51 2.70 -5.61
CA ILE A 18 -8.49 2.55 -6.69
C ILE A 18 -7.80 2.02 -7.97
N GLY A 19 -8.37 0.97 -8.56
CA GLY A 19 -8.04 0.51 -9.92
C GLY A 19 -6.73 -0.26 -10.08
N GLN A 20 -6.05 -0.63 -8.99
CA GLN A 20 -4.76 -1.35 -9.02
C GLN A 20 -4.83 -2.76 -8.42
N ASN A 21 -5.97 -3.46 -8.58
CA ASN A 21 -6.19 -4.79 -8.02
C ASN A 21 -5.11 -5.82 -8.42
N GLN A 22 -4.57 -5.71 -9.64
CA GLN A 22 -3.49 -6.58 -10.11
C GLN A 22 -2.18 -6.43 -9.32
N VAL A 23 -1.99 -5.30 -8.64
CA VAL A 23 -0.80 -5.02 -7.80
C VAL A 23 -1.13 -5.22 -6.33
N THR A 24 -2.29 -4.73 -5.87
CA THR A 24 -2.64 -4.77 -4.44
C THR A 24 -2.98 -6.17 -3.96
N VAL A 25 -3.72 -6.98 -4.74
CA VAL A 25 -4.12 -8.33 -4.32
C VAL A 25 -2.92 -9.26 -4.09
N PRO A 26 -1.91 -9.34 -4.99
CA PRO A 26 -0.72 -10.15 -4.73
C PRO A 26 0.08 -9.68 -3.51
N LEU A 27 0.18 -8.36 -3.29
CA LEU A 27 0.89 -7.81 -2.13
C LEU A 27 0.18 -8.15 -0.82
N MET A 28 -1.16 -8.03 -0.78
CA MET A 28 -1.95 -8.42 0.39
C MET A 28 -1.77 -9.92 0.70
N ARG A 29 -1.85 -10.78 -0.32
CA ARG A 29 -1.62 -12.23 -0.15
C ARG A 29 -0.21 -12.56 0.32
N ALA A 30 0.80 -11.85 -0.18
CA ALA A 30 2.19 -12.06 0.22
C ALA A 30 2.40 -11.67 1.70
N LEU A 31 1.76 -10.57 2.14
CA LEU A 31 1.76 -10.15 3.55
C LEU A 31 1.07 -11.19 4.44
N ASP A 32 -0.14 -11.63 4.07
CA ASP A 32 -0.91 -12.60 4.86
C ASP A 32 -0.23 -13.96 4.96
N GLN A 33 0.55 -14.34 3.94
CA GLN A 33 1.34 -15.58 3.93
C GLN A 33 2.74 -15.42 4.56
N GLY A 34 3.11 -14.22 5.01
CA GLY A 34 4.46 -13.93 5.51
C GLY A 34 5.57 -14.07 4.46
N LYS A 35 5.23 -14.08 3.16
CA LYS A 35 6.16 -14.24 2.04
C LYS A 35 6.66 -12.90 1.51
N ILE A 36 7.33 -12.14 2.37
CA ILE A 36 7.87 -10.83 2.04
C ILE A 36 9.22 -11.00 1.33
N THR A 37 9.40 -10.35 0.18
CA THR A 37 10.67 -10.37 -0.56
C THR A 37 11.62 -9.29 -0.05
N HIS A 38 12.91 -9.43 -0.37
CA HIS A 38 13.93 -8.47 0.04
C HIS A 38 13.70 -7.06 -0.53
N ALA A 39 13.18 -6.95 -1.75
CA ALA A 39 12.98 -5.68 -2.42
C ALA A 39 11.74 -5.68 -3.32
N TYR A 40 11.14 -4.49 -3.49
CA TYR A 40 10.00 -4.22 -4.36
C TYR A 40 10.28 -3.01 -5.24
N LEU A 41 10.05 -3.14 -6.55
CA LEU A 41 10.14 -2.05 -7.52
C LEU A 41 8.73 -1.64 -7.97
N PHE A 42 8.31 -0.42 -7.63
CA PHE A 42 7.08 0.17 -8.12
C PHE A 42 7.38 1.08 -9.32
N SER A 43 6.98 0.68 -10.53
CA SER A 43 7.20 1.42 -11.78
C SER A 43 5.89 2.00 -12.35
N GLY A 44 5.99 3.01 -13.23
CA GLY A 44 4.84 3.64 -13.90
C GLY A 44 4.83 5.18 -13.90
N PRO A 45 3.84 5.83 -14.55
CA PRO A 45 3.78 7.29 -14.70
C PRO A 45 3.66 8.07 -13.39
N ARG A 46 3.98 9.36 -13.41
CA ARG A 46 3.84 10.25 -12.24
C ARG A 46 2.37 10.34 -11.82
N GLY A 47 2.11 10.31 -10.52
CA GLY A 47 0.75 10.41 -9.97
C GLY A 47 0.00 9.09 -9.81
N CYS A 48 0.47 7.98 -10.40
CA CYS A 48 -0.21 6.66 -10.32
C CYS A 48 -0.10 5.95 -8.95
N GLY A 49 0.13 6.65 -7.85
CA GLY A 49 0.08 6.03 -6.51
C GLY A 49 1.28 5.18 -6.07
N LYS A 50 2.35 5.04 -6.88
CA LYS A 50 3.55 4.22 -6.56
C LYS A 50 4.11 4.43 -5.14
N THR A 51 4.41 5.68 -4.78
CA THR A 51 4.92 6.05 -3.46
C THR A 51 3.87 5.92 -2.35
N SER A 52 2.58 5.96 -2.70
CA SER A 52 1.50 5.72 -1.74
C SER A 52 1.41 4.21 -1.45
N SER A 53 1.41 3.35 -2.46
CA SER A 53 1.41 1.89 -2.29
C SER A 53 2.64 1.39 -1.52
N ALA A 54 3.83 1.93 -1.81
CA ALA A 54 5.04 1.61 -1.05
C ALA A 54 4.93 2.00 0.45
N ARG A 55 4.26 3.12 0.75
CA ARG A 55 4.02 3.54 2.14
C ARG A 55 3.01 2.64 2.84
N ILE A 56 1.96 2.22 2.15
CA ILE A 56 0.99 1.25 2.69
C ILE A 56 1.72 -0.06 3.01
N LEU A 57 2.51 -0.59 2.07
CA LEU A 57 3.31 -1.80 2.28
C LEU A 57 4.24 -1.68 3.50
N ALA A 58 4.95 -0.55 3.63
CA ALA A 58 5.83 -0.31 4.77
C ALA A 58 5.07 -0.27 6.11
N ARG A 59 3.84 0.26 6.13
CA ARG A 59 3.00 0.23 7.34
C ARG A 59 2.56 -1.19 7.69
N CYS A 60 2.11 -1.95 6.71
CA CYS A 60 1.72 -3.35 6.86
C CYS A 60 2.85 -4.20 7.43
N ILE A 61 4.07 -4.08 6.91
CA ILE A 61 5.24 -4.84 7.36
C ILE A 61 5.64 -4.47 8.80
N ASN A 62 5.54 -3.19 9.16
CA ASN A 62 5.94 -2.67 10.47
C ASN A 62 4.79 -2.64 11.50
N CYS A 63 3.67 -3.30 11.21
CA CYS A 63 2.54 -3.32 12.13
C CYS A 63 2.93 -4.02 13.44
N LYS A 64 2.46 -3.48 14.58
CA LYS A 64 2.77 -4.02 15.92
C LYS A 64 2.20 -5.43 16.14
N GLU A 65 1.09 -5.74 15.45
CA GLU A 65 0.43 -7.04 15.50
C GLU A 65 1.08 -8.08 14.56
N GLY A 66 2.16 -7.68 13.88
CA GLY A 66 2.84 -8.47 12.85
C GLY A 66 2.42 -8.08 11.43
N PRO A 67 3.11 -8.57 10.39
CA PRO A 67 2.79 -8.25 9.01
C PRO A 67 1.35 -8.62 8.65
N THR A 68 0.55 -7.62 8.27
CA THR A 68 -0.88 -7.80 7.94
C THR A 68 -1.26 -7.00 6.70
N SER A 69 -2.20 -7.51 5.89
CA SER A 69 -2.77 -6.79 4.76
C SER A 69 -3.85 -5.77 5.14
N LYS A 70 -4.31 -5.80 6.39
CA LYS A 70 -5.37 -4.94 6.94
C LYS A 70 -4.82 -3.66 7.57
#